data_AF-A0A7W1LS08-F1
#
_entry.id   AF-A0A7W1LS08-F1
#
_cell.length_a   1.000
_cell.length_b   1.000
_cell.length_c   1.000
_cell.angle_alpha   90.00
_cell.angle_beta   90.00
_cell.angle_gamma   90.00
#
_symmetry.space_group_name_H-M   'P 1'
#
loop_
_entity.id
_entity.type
_entity.pdbx_description
1 polymer ?
#
loop_
_entity_poly.entity_id
_entity_poly.type
_entity_poly.pdbx_seq_one_letter_code
_entity_poly.pdbx_strand_id
1 'polypeptide(L)'
;MPTLAEHACLALVDQGVDHGWAIGSLLAPDGELGRVWSLSRPLTYRAIDALVDADLLRRSPPKPGRGRARSPLRLTRSGRAELAAWLDAPVDHIRDVRTELLLKLLLRERAGLDARALAIAQRDHLSATFAVNAAAGDDGDIVSLWRRENTAGVRRFLDAMTGRSVRR
;
A
#
# COMPACT_ATOMS: atom_id res chain seq x y z
N MET A 1 7.14 -3.83 13.00
CA MET A 1 6.90 -2.99 11.81
C MET A 1 5.41 -2.95 11.57
N PRO A 2 4.85 -1.81 11.12
CA PRO A 2 3.42 -1.73 10.86
C PRO A 2 2.97 -2.71 9.79
N THR A 3 1.73 -3.14 9.87
CA THR A 3 1.05 -3.97 8.87
C THR A 3 0.59 -3.12 7.68
N LEU A 4 0.23 -3.78 6.56
CA LEU A 4 -0.36 -3.10 5.41
C LEU A 4 -1.59 -2.23 5.78
N ALA A 5 -2.40 -2.72 6.73
CA ALA A 5 -3.56 -1.99 7.25
C ALA A 5 -3.18 -0.71 7.97
N GLU A 6 -2.13 -0.77 8.78
CA GLU A 6 -1.61 0.35 9.55
C GLU A 6 -0.95 1.37 8.62
N HIS A 7 -0.15 0.94 7.63
CA HIS A 7 0.41 1.84 6.63
C HIS A 7 -0.66 2.53 5.78
N ALA A 8 -1.71 1.80 5.36
CA ALA A 8 -2.84 2.40 4.65
C ALA A 8 -3.55 3.47 5.49
N CYS A 9 -3.75 3.22 6.79
CA CYS A 9 -4.33 4.20 7.71
C CYS A 9 -3.43 5.42 7.90
N LEU A 10 -2.11 5.24 8.04
CA LEU A 10 -1.15 6.35 8.12
C LEU A 10 -1.22 7.24 6.88
N ALA A 11 -1.20 6.64 5.69
CA ALA A 11 -1.25 7.37 4.42
C ALA A 11 -2.54 8.19 4.30
N LEU A 12 -3.69 7.60 4.65
CA LEU A 12 -4.98 8.28 4.59
C LEU A 12 -5.07 9.45 5.57
N VAL A 13 -4.54 9.32 6.79
CA VAL A 13 -4.52 10.44 7.75
C VAL A 13 -3.58 11.56 7.26
N ASP A 14 -2.45 11.23 6.64
CA ASP A 14 -1.53 12.22 6.06
C ASP A 14 -2.19 12.99 4.91
N GLN A 15 -3.03 12.31 4.13
CA GLN A 15 -3.87 12.88 3.07
C GLN A 15 -5.12 13.62 3.58
N GLY A 16 -5.22 13.86 4.89
CA GLY A 16 -6.31 14.65 5.50
C GLY A 16 -7.58 13.86 5.84
N VAL A 17 -7.58 12.53 5.72
CA VAL A 17 -8.70 11.68 6.17
C VAL A 17 -8.54 11.40 7.66
N ASP A 18 -8.85 12.40 8.48
CA ASP A 18 -8.57 12.41 9.92
C ASP A 18 -9.66 11.72 10.78
N HIS A 19 -10.67 11.12 10.17
CA HIS A 19 -11.75 10.44 10.88
C HIS A 19 -11.81 8.94 10.53
N GLY A 20 -11.74 8.08 11.56
CA GLY A 20 -11.73 6.62 11.38
C GLY A 20 -12.91 6.03 10.59
N TRP A 21 -14.09 6.68 10.61
CA TRP A 21 -15.21 6.28 9.75
C TRP A 21 -14.92 6.56 8.27
N ALA A 22 -14.34 7.72 7.93
CA ALA A 22 -14.00 8.06 6.55
C ALA A 22 -12.88 7.15 6.01
N ILE A 23 -11.87 6.86 6.84
CA ILE A 23 -10.84 5.84 6.56
C ILE A 23 -11.52 4.49 6.26
N GLY A 24 -12.44 4.05 7.13
CA GLY A 24 -13.17 2.80 6.96
C GLY A 24 -14.04 2.75 5.70
N SER A 25 -14.57 3.89 5.24
CA SER A 25 -15.35 3.96 3.99
C SER A 25 -14.46 3.89 2.75
N LEU A 26 -13.26 4.48 2.77
CA LEU A 26 -12.31 4.38 1.66
C LEU A 26 -11.75 2.95 1.49
N LEU A 27 -11.59 2.22 2.60
CA LEU A 27 -11.10 0.85 2.63
C LEU A 27 -12.21 -0.22 2.56
N ALA A 28 -13.49 0.17 2.57
CA ALA A 28 -14.60 -0.76 2.41
C ALA A 28 -14.57 -1.42 1.02
N PRO A 29 -15.14 -2.61 0.80
CA PRO A 29 -15.09 -3.30 -0.51
C PRO A 29 -15.56 -2.46 -1.71
N ASP A 30 -16.52 -1.56 -1.49
CA ASP A 30 -17.07 -0.61 -2.46
C ASP A 30 -16.33 0.75 -2.47
N GLY A 31 -15.38 0.94 -1.56
CA GLY A 31 -14.55 2.12 -1.44
C GLY A 31 -13.46 2.21 -2.49
N GLU A 32 -12.94 3.43 -2.69
CA GLU A 32 -11.93 3.76 -3.70
C GLU A 32 -10.69 2.86 -3.62
N LEU A 33 -10.20 2.55 -2.41
CA LEU A 33 -9.04 1.67 -2.20
C LEU A 33 -9.45 0.20 -2.04
N GLY A 34 -10.69 -0.06 -1.64
CA GLY A 34 -11.23 -1.40 -1.44
C GLY A 34 -11.24 -2.29 -2.68
N ARG A 35 -11.34 -1.70 -3.87
CA ARG A 35 -11.22 -2.41 -5.16
C ARG A 35 -9.88 -3.13 -5.33
N VAL A 36 -8.83 -2.67 -4.67
CA VAL A 36 -7.49 -3.31 -4.67
C VAL A 36 -7.37 -4.19 -3.44
N TRP A 37 -7.69 -3.62 -2.28
CA TRP A 37 -7.57 -4.28 -1.00
C TRP A 37 -8.58 -3.70 -0.02
N SER A 38 -9.52 -4.52 0.43
CA SER A 38 -10.57 -4.11 1.35
C SER A 38 -10.26 -4.48 2.79
N LEU A 39 -10.63 -3.60 3.72
CA LEU A 39 -10.53 -3.83 5.16
C LEU A 39 -11.90 -3.59 5.80
N SER A 40 -12.33 -4.52 6.66
CA SER A 40 -13.58 -4.35 7.40
C SER A 40 -13.44 -3.22 8.43
N ARG A 41 -14.54 -2.51 8.73
CA ARG A 41 -14.53 -1.43 9.74
C ARG A 41 -13.89 -1.85 11.07
N PRO A 42 -14.20 -3.02 11.69
CA PRO A 42 -13.55 -3.45 12.92
C PRO A 42 -12.02 -3.56 12.80
N LEU A 43 -11.52 -4.05 11.66
CA LEU A 43 -10.08 -4.14 11.42
C LEU A 43 -9.45 -2.78 11.15
N THR A 44 -10.17 -1.84 10.48
CA THR A 44 -9.72 -0.45 10.35
C THR A 44 -9.52 0.21 11.71
N TYR A 45 -10.49 0.08 12.62
CA TYR A 45 -10.36 0.66 13.96
C TYR A 45 -9.23 0.00 14.76
N ARG A 46 -9.07 -1.32 14.64
CA ARG A 46 -7.94 -2.03 15.27
C ARG A 46 -6.58 -1.52 14.78
N ALA A 47 -6.43 -1.30 13.47
CA ALA A 47 -5.20 -0.74 12.91
C ALA A 47 -4.94 0.69 13.40
N ILE A 48 -5.99 1.52 13.48
CA ILE A 48 -5.87 2.88 14.03
C ILE A 48 -5.45 2.83 15.51
N ASP A 49 -6.03 1.94 16.31
CA ASP A 49 -5.70 1.80 17.72
C ASP A 49 -4.24 1.36 17.91
N ALA A 50 -3.79 0.35 17.15
CA ALA A 50 -2.40 -0.10 17.16
C ALA A 50 -1.40 1.02 16.78
N LEU A 51 -1.74 1.87 15.80
CA LEU A 51 -0.93 3.03 15.44
C LEU A 51 -0.87 4.10 16.54
N VAL A 52 -1.96 4.27 17.29
CA VAL A 52 -2.00 5.20 18.43
C VAL A 52 -1.16 4.66 19.58
N ASP A 53 -1.28 3.36 19.88
CA ASP A 53 -0.49 2.68 20.91
C ASP A 53 1.02 2.72 20.59
N ALA A 54 1.37 2.68 19.29
CA ALA A 54 2.75 2.80 18.81
C ALA A 54 3.27 4.25 18.66
N ASP A 55 2.51 5.27 19.07
CA ASP A 55 2.82 6.71 18.90
C ASP A 55 3.12 7.12 17.44
N LEU A 56 2.50 6.45 16.46
CA LEU A 56 2.56 6.82 15.04
C LEU A 56 1.35 7.71 14.64
N LEU A 57 0.22 7.55 15.33
CA LEU A 57 -0.94 8.44 15.28
C LEU A 57 -1.26 9.00 16.66
N ARG A 58 -1.94 10.15 16.70
CA ARG A 58 -2.54 10.70 17.92
C ARG A 58 -3.98 11.11 17.68
N ARG A 59 -4.83 10.88 18.68
CA ARG A 59 -6.21 11.36 18.72
C ARG A 59 -6.21 12.77 19.35
N SER A 60 -6.63 13.78 18.60
CA SER A 60 -6.73 15.15 19.13
C SER A 60 -7.91 15.25 20.09
N PRO A 61 -7.82 15.97 21.22
CA PRO A 61 -8.98 16.18 22.09
C PRO A 61 -10.15 16.80 21.30
N PRO A 62 -11.41 16.41 21.60
CA PRO A 62 -12.59 17.02 20.97
C PRO A 62 -12.57 18.54 21.18
N LYS A 63 -12.96 19.32 20.17
CA LYS A 63 -13.14 20.77 20.37
C LYS A 63 -14.32 20.99 21.35
N PRO A 64 -14.19 21.87 22.36
CA PRO A 64 -15.31 22.22 23.24
C PRO A 64 -16.48 22.79 22.44
N GLY A 65 -17.72 22.38 22.75
CA GLY A 65 -18.94 22.97 22.19
C GLY A 65 -19.54 22.27 20.95
N ARG A 66 -18.91 21.23 20.39
CA ARG A 66 -19.56 20.33 19.42
C ARG A 66 -19.72 18.94 20.06
N GLY A 67 -20.94 18.60 20.48
CA GLY A 67 -21.25 17.32 21.14
C GLY A 67 -20.72 16.11 20.39
N ARG A 68 -20.28 15.06 21.13
CA ARG A 68 -19.70 13.78 20.66
C ARG A 68 -18.91 13.84 19.33
N ALA A 69 -18.24 14.94 19.03
CA ALA A 69 -17.41 15.04 17.85
C ALA A 69 -16.17 14.17 18.11
N ARG A 70 -16.07 13.06 17.38
CA ARG A 70 -14.96 12.12 17.52
C ARG A 70 -13.66 12.86 17.23
N SER A 71 -12.71 12.75 18.14
CA SER A 71 -11.34 13.24 18.06
C SER A 71 -10.70 12.96 16.69
N PRO A 72 -10.27 14.00 15.93
CA PRO A 72 -9.56 13.80 14.68
C PRO A 72 -8.16 13.20 14.92
N LEU A 73 -7.74 12.33 14.01
CA LEU A 73 -6.45 11.66 13.98
C LEU A 73 -5.39 12.60 13.38
N ARG A 74 -4.17 12.54 13.90
CA ARG A 74 -3.02 13.28 13.38
C ARG A 74 -1.77 12.41 13.39
N LEU A 75 -0.93 12.53 12.35
CA LEU A 75 0.39 11.89 12.34
C LEU A 75 1.34 12.56 13.33
N THR A 76 2.07 11.72 14.05
CA THR A 76 3.27 12.14 14.79
C THR A 76 4.45 12.33 13.83
N ARG A 77 5.60 12.78 14.37
CA ARG A 77 6.84 12.88 13.59
C ARG A 77 7.34 11.49 13.16
N SER A 78 7.30 10.51 14.07
CA SER A 78 7.64 9.11 13.79
C SER A 78 6.69 8.51 12.75
N GLY A 79 5.39 8.76 12.86
CA GLY A 79 4.40 8.31 11.88
C GLY A 79 4.67 8.83 10.46
N ARG A 80 5.08 10.11 10.31
CA ARG A 80 5.46 10.66 8.99
C ARG A 80 6.73 10.01 8.43
N ALA A 81 7.73 9.79 9.27
CA ALA A 81 8.97 9.17 8.84
C ALA A 81 8.75 7.71 8.39
N GLU A 82 7.96 6.95 9.16
CA GLU A 82 7.56 5.58 8.83
C GLU A 82 6.78 5.52 7.50
N LEU A 83 5.80 6.41 7.33
CA LEU A 83 5.00 6.48 6.10
C LEU A 83 5.87 6.78 4.88
N ALA A 84 6.75 7.78 4.97
CA ALA A 84 7.63 8.15 3.87
C ALA A 84 8.56 6.99 3.48
N ALA A 85 9.19 6.35 4.46
CA ALA A 85 10.05 5.19 4.23
C ALA A 85 9.29 4.06 3.53
N TRP A 86 8.06 3.77 3.98
CA TRP A 86 7.25 2.70 3.39
C TRP A 86 6.76 3.00 1.97
N LEU A 87 6.29 4.23 1.69
CA LEU A 87 5.78 4.62 0.36
C LEU A 87 6.85 4.67 -0.73
N ASP A 88 8.11 4.87 -0.35
CA ASP A 88 9.26 4.90 -1.26
C ASP A 88 9.95 3.53 -1.40
N ALA A 89 9.79 2.64 -0.42
CA ALA A 89 10.38 1.30 -0.46
C ALA A 89 9.66 0.38 -1.46
N PRO A 90 10.40 -0.30 -2.37
CA PRO A 90 9.88 -1.42 -3.14
C PRO A 90 9.29 -2.53 -2.25
N VAL A 91 8.35 -3.29 -2.80
CA VAL A 91 7.83 -4.53 -2.20
C VAL A 91 8.80 -5.67 -2.48
N ASP A 92 9.27 -6.33 -1.43
CA ASP A 92 10.35 -7.33 -1.52
C ASP A 92 9.91 -8.63 -2.19
N HIS A 93 8.70 -9.09 -1.91
CA HIS A 93 8.23 -10.42 -2.29
C HIS A 93 7.17 -10.37 -3.39
N ILE A 94 7.41 -11.08 -4.50
CA ILE A 94 6.52 -11.10 -5.67
C ILE A 94 5.07 -11.50 -5.36
N ARG A 95 4.86 -12.34 -4.34
CA ARG A 95 3.53 -12.77 -3.88
C ARG A 95 2.73 -11.64 -3.23
N ASP A 96 3.41 -10.67 -2.64
CA ASP A 96 2.83 -9.54 -1.91
C ASP A 96 2.69 -8.31 -2.83
N VAL A 97 3.47 -8.28 -3.93
CA VAL A 97 3.49 -7.18 -4.92
C VAL A 97 2.09 -6.80 -5.38
N ARG A 98 1.22 -7.76 -5.74
CA ARG A 98 -0.09 -7.42 -6.33
C ARG A 98 -0.88 -6.46 -5.45
N THR A 99 -0.95 -6.73 -4.16
CA THR A 99 -1.80 -5.96 -3.23
C THR A 99 -1.06 -4.73 -2.72
N GLU A 100 0.16 -4.90 -2.22
CA GLU A 100 0.91 -3.81 -1.59
C GLU A 100 1.36 -2.76 -2.61
N LEU A 101 1.91 -3.18 -3.76
CA LEU A 101 2.38 -2.22 -4.77
C LEU A 101 1.23 -1.39 -5.33
N LEU A 102 0.10 -2.03 -5.67
CA LEU A 102 -1.05 -1.29 -6.19
C LEU A 102 -1.60 -0.30 -5.17
N LEU A 103 -1.62 -0.67 -3.89
CA LEU A 103 -2.03 0.23 -2.83
C LEU A 103 -1.06 1.41 -2.69
N LYS A 104 0.26 1.17 -2.69
CA LYS A 104 1.28 2.24 -2.67
C LYS A 104 1.12 3.17 -3.86
N LEU A 105 0.95 2.66 -5.08
CA LEU A 105 0.78 3.46 -6.29
C LEU A 105 -0.45 4.36 -6.20
N LEU A 106 -1.61 3.82 -5.78
CA LEU A 106 -2.83 4.62 -5.59
C LEU A 106 -2.66 5.67 -4.49
N LEU A 107 -2.02 5.33 -3.37
CA LEU A 107 -1.75 6.28 -2.30
C LEU A 107 -0.79 7.39 -2.75
N ARG A 108 0.20 7.08 -3.60
CA ARG A 108 1.07 8.09 -4.21
C ARG A 108 0.30 9.02 -5.15
N GLU A 109 -0.54 8.47 -6.03
CA GLU A 109 -1.38 9.28 -6.93
C GLU A 109 -2.29 10.23 -6.14
N ARG A 110 -2.95 9.72 -5.09
CA ARG A 110 -3.79 10.54 -4.19
C ARG A 110 -3.01 11.64 -3.48
N ALA A 111 -1.73 11.41 -3.19
CA ALA A 111 -0.83 12.39 -2.59
C ALA A 111 -0.15 13.32 -3.63
N GLY A 112 -0.42 13.15 -4.93
CA GLY A 112 0.27 13.90 -5.99
C GLY A 112 1.75 13.55 -6.16
N LEU A 113 2.19 12.40 -5.66
CA LEU A 113 3.55 11.90 -5.79
C LEU A 113 3.74 11.13 -7.10
N ASP A 114 4.95 11.13 -7.64
CA ASP A 114 5.26 10.37 -8.86
C ASP A 114 5.18 8.86 -8.60
N ALA A 115 4.15 8.22 -9.14
CA ALA A 115 3.95 6.77 -9.11
C ALA A 115 4.93 6.03 -10.05
N ARG A 116 5.41 6.68 -11.12
CA ARG A 116 6.37 6.10 -12.07
C ARG A 116 7.73 5.89 -11.41
N ALA A 117 8.17 6.82 -10.56
CA ALA A 117 9.39 6.66 -9.77
C ALA A 117 9.38 5.36 -8.94
N LEU A 118 8.27 5.07 -8.24
CA LEU A 118 8.12 3.82 -7.48
C LEU A 118 8.11 2.60 -8.42
N ALA A 119 7.44 2.69 -9.58
CA ALA A 119 7.44 1.60 -10.55
C ALA A 119 8.83 1.27 -11.11
N ILE A 120 9.67 2.29 -11.35
CA ILE A 120 11.08 2.10 -11.76
C ILE A 120 11.85 1.39 -10.65
N ALA A 121 11.80 1.91 -9.42
CA ALA A 121 12.51 1.32 -8.28
C ALA A 121 12.08 -0.13 -8.03
N GLN A 122 10.78 -0.41 -8.11
CA GLN A 122 10.22 -1.75 -7.96
C GLN A 122 10.73 -2.73 -9.02
N ARG A 123 10.82 -2.27 -10.27
CA ARG A 123 11.31 -3.09 -11.39
C ARG A 123 12.77 -3.46 -11.19
N ASP A 124 13.59 -2.48 -10.80
CA ASP A 124 15.01 -2.68 -10.59
C ASP A 124 15.26 -3.61 -9.39
N HIS A 125 14.50 -3.44 -8.31
CA HIS A 125 14.53 -4.32 -7.14
C HIS A 125 14.20 -5.78 -7.48
N LEU A 126 13.22 -6.02 -8.36
CA LEU A 126 12.80 -7.37 -8.76
C LEU A 126 13.56 -7.95 -9.95
N SER A 127 14.58 -7.25 -10.47
CA SER A 127 15.29 -7.64 -11.69
C SER A 127 15.88 -9.06 -11.64
N ALA A 128 16.52 -9.43 -10.52
CA ALA A 128 17.05 -10.77 -10.31
C ALA A 128 15.93 -11.83 -10.27
N THR A 129 14.82 -11.54 -9.57
CA THR A 129 13.64 -12.42 -9.51
C THR A 129 13.05 -12.66 -10.91
N PHE A 130 12.98 -11.61 -11.74
CA PHE A 130 12.53 -11.74 -13.12
C PHE A 130 13.47 -12.62 -13.96
N ALA A 131 14.79 -12.48 -13.80
CA ALA A 131 15.77 -13.29 -14.52
C ALA A 131 15.67 -14.77 -14.14
N VAL A 132 15.62 -15.07 -12.83
CA VAL A 132 15.52 -16.46 -12.32
C VAL A 132 14.25 -17.14 -12.81
N ASN A 133 13.09 -16.47 -12.71
CA ASN A 133 11.82 -17.06 -13.14
C ASN A 133 11.70 -17.19 -14.66
N ALA A 134 12.38 -16.35 -15.44
CA ALA A 134 12.43 -16.49 -16.89
C ALA A 134 13.32 -17.65 -17.35
N ALA A 135 14.36 -17.99 -16.58
CA ALA A 135 15.26 -19.11 -16.86
C ALA A 135 14.73 -20.46 -16.33
N ALA A 136 13.79 -20.44 -15.40
CA ALA A 136 13.16 -21.65 -14.88
C ALA A 136 12.39 -22.36 -16.01
N GLY A 137 12.86 -23.54 -16.40
CA GLY A 137 12.20 -24.40 -17.38
C GLY A 137 10.85 -24.91 -16.89
N ASP A 138 10.12 -25.60 -17.77
CA ASP A 138 8.88 -26.26 -17.41
C ASP A 138 9.17 -27.60 -16.73
N ASP A 139 9.01 -27.63 -15.41
CA ASP A 139 9.12 -28.81 -14.56
C ASP A 139 7.78 -29.57 -14.43
N GLY A 140 6.71 -29.07 -15.07
CA GLY A 140 5.36 -29.62 -14.99
C GLY A 140 4.65 -29.35 -13.65
N ASP A 141 5.28 -28.62 -12.71
CA ASP A 141 4.69 -28.29 -11.42
C ASP A 141 3.75 -27.07 -11.52
N ILE A 142 2.55 -27.22 -10.96
CA ILE A 142 1.51 -26.18 -11.01
C ILE A 142 1.90 -24.92 -10.24
N VAL A 143 2.68 -25.04 -9.16
CA VAL A 143 3.13 -23.89 -8.37
C VAL A 143 4.24 -23.15 -9.12
N SER A 144 5.17 -23.86 -9.73
CA SER A 144 6.19 -23.30 -10.63
C SER A 144 5.55 -22.54 -11.80
N LEU A 145 4.56 -23.13 -12.49
CA LEU A 145 3.82 -22.45 -13.56
C LEU A 145 3.13 -21.17 -13.05
N TRP A 146 2.40 -21.24 -11.94
CA TRP A 146 1.74 -20.07 -11.35
C TRP A 146 2.74 -18.96 -10.99
N ARG A 147 3.89 -19.31 -10.40
CA ARG A 147 4.94 -18.34 -10.04
C ARG A 147 5.53 -17.66 -11.27
N ARG A 148 5.82 -18.41 -12.33
CA ARG A 148 6.34 -17.85 -13.60
C ARG A 148 5.34 -16.86 -14.19
N GLU A 149 4.07 -17.25 -14.32
CA GLU A 149 3.02 -16.39 -14.90
C GLU A 149 2.75 -15.14 -14.07
N ASN A 150 2.68 -15.27 -12.74
CA ASN A 150 2.52 -14.12 -11.84
C ASN A 150 3.71 -13.15 -11.98
N THR A 151 4.94 -13.68 -11.96
CA THR A 151 6.17 -12.89 -12.11
C THR A 151 6.22 -12.18 -13.47
N ALA A 152 5.85 -12.87 -14.55
CA ALA A 152 5.76 -12.29 -15.89
C ALA A 152 4.67 -11.20 -15.99
N GLY A 153 3.53 -11.41 -15.34
CA GLY A 153 2.45 -10.41 -15.22
C GLY A 153 2.91 -9.14 -14.54
N VAL A 154 3.56 -9.26 -13.37
CA VAL A 154 4.14 -8.12 -12.63
C VAL A 154 5.17 -7.39 -13.48
N ARG A 155 6.09 -8.10 -14.14
CA ARG A 155 7.10 -7.49 -15.01
C ARG A 155 6.46 -6.67 -16.12
N ARG A 156 5.48 -7.23 -16.84
CA ARG A 156 4.76 -6.52 -17.92
C ARG A 156 4.04 -5.28 -17.41
N PHE A 157 3.41 -5.35 -16.24
CA PHE A 157 2.76 -4.19 -15.62
C PHE A 157 3.77 -3.07 -15.31
N LEU A 158 4.91 -3.40 -14.72
CA LEU A 158 5.97 -2.43 -14.41
C LEU A 158 6.62 -1.87 -15.68
N ASP A 159 6.88 -2.69 -16.69
CA ASP A 159 7.38 -2.25 -17.99
C ASP A 159 6.43 -1.22 -18.63
N ALA A 160 5.12 -1.46 -18.59
CA ALA A 160 4.10 -0.52 -19.07
C ALA A 160 4.10 0.80 -18.28
N MET A 161 4.10 0.74 -16.95
CA MET A 161 4.16 1.93 -16.07
C MET A 161 5.44 2.76 -16.29
N THR A 162 6.56 2.10 -16.56
CA THR A 162 7.85 2.76 -16.81
C THR A 162 8.04 3.20 -18.26
N GLY A 163 7.08 2.95 -19.15
CA GLY A 163 7.19 3.29 -20.57
C GLY A 163 8.24 2.45 -21.32
N ARG A 164 8.70 1.33 -20.76
CA ARG A 164 9.53 0.35 -21.46
C ARG A 164 8.58 -0.58 -22.22
N SER A 165 8.37 -0.36 -23.51
CA SER A 165 7.53 -1.27 -24.29
C SER A 165 8.12 -2.68 -24.30
N VAL A 166 7.26 -3.67 -23.99
CA VAL A 166 7.53 -5.08 -24.29
C VAL A 166 7.64 -5.20 -25.80
N ARG A 167 8.87 -5.38 -26.32
CA ARG A 167 9.04 -5.80 -27.71
C ARG A 167 8.28 -7.12 -27.87
N ARG A 168 7.26 -7.10 -28.73
CA ARG A 168 6.46 -8.26 -29.14
C ARG A 168 7.32 -9.33 -29.76
#